data_AF-A0ABC9Z6F6-F1
#
_entry.id   AF-A0ABC9Z6F6-F1
#
_cell.length_a   1.000
_cell.length_b   1.000
_cell.length_c   1.000
_cell.angle_alpha   90.00
_cell.angle_beta   90.00
_cell.angle_gamma   90.00
#
_symmetry.space_group_name_H-M   'P 1'
#
loop_
_entity.id
_entity.type
_entity.pdbx_description
1 polymer ?
#
loop_
_entity_poly.entity_id
_entity_poly.type
_entity_poly.pdbx_seq_one_letter_code
_entity_poly.pdbx_strand_id
1 'polypeptide(L)' 'MDYRGSVGFTDFEPGDVVYFPEGPFVGVCAVVRSVDPHRAELRIDFSEGLTHREGNVLCERRHSFTVGFHEVELM' A
#
# COMPACT_ATOMS: atom_id res chain seq x y z
N MET A 1 9.47 -21.63 14.79
CA MET A 1 8.80 -20.47 14.18
C MET A 1 9.92 -19.57 13.68
N ASP A 2 10.35 -19.85 12.46
CA ASP A 2 11.52 -19.25 11.86
C ASP A 2 11.13 -17.88 11.29
N TYR A 3 11.66 -16.83 11.89
CA TYR A 3 11.65 -15.48 11.31
C TYR A 3 12.44 -15.53 10.00
N ARG A 4 11.74 -15.60 8.86
CA ARG A 4 12.36 -15.42 7.54
C ARG A 4 12.68 -13.94 7.34
N GLY A 5 13.83 -13.53 7.85
CA GLY A 5 14.54 -12.37 7.33
C GLY A 5 15.30 -12.79 6.07
N SER A 6 14.79 -12.41 4.90
CA SER A 6 15.53 -12.46 3.64
C SER A 6 15.25 -11.16 2.90
N VAL A 7 16.10 -10.17 3.14
CA VAL A 7 16.10 -8.90 2.39
C VAL A 7 16.69 -9.20 1.02
N GLY A 8 15.84 -9.62 0.07
CA GLY A 8 16.28 -9.90 -1.29
C GLY A 8 15.18 -10.61 -2.08
N PHE A 9 14.57 -9.87 -3.01
CA PHE A 9 13.35 -10.18 -3.76
C PHE A 9 12.11 -10.06 -2.89
N THR A 10 11.37 -8.98 -3.11
CA THR A 10 10.26 -8.52 -2.30
C THR A 10 9.11 -9.53 -2.23
N ASP A 11 8.87 -10.05 -1.03
CA ASP A 11 7.69 -10.82 -0.61
C ASP A 11 6.43 -9.93 -0.55
N PHE A 12 6.19 -9.09 -1.58
CA PHE A 12 4.91 -8.40 -1.69
C PHE A 12 3.89 -9.35 -2.31
N GLU A 13 2.72 -9.45 -1.70
CA GLU A 13 1.57 -10.19 -2.19
C GLU A 13 0.32 -9.31 -2.24
N PRO A 14 -0.62 -9.57 -3.18
CA PRO A 14 -1.91 -8.90 -3.16
C PRO A 14 -2.63 -9.10 -1.81
N GLY A 15 -2.99 -8.00 -1.16
CA GLY A 15 -3.58 -7.98 0.17
C GLY A 15 -2.66 -7.44 1.26
N ASP A 16 -1.35 -7.38 1.01
CA ASP A 16 -0.41 -6.81 1.97
C ASP A 16 -0.68 -5.34 2.23
N VAL A 17 -0.39 -4.92 3.45
CA VAL A 17 -0.43 -3.51 3.85
C VAL A 17 0.99 -2.97 3.82
N VAL A 18 1.17 -1.87 3.12
CA VAL A 18 2.44 -1.18 3.00
C VAL A 18 2.32 0.27 3.45
N TYR A 19 3.45 0.86 3.84
CA TYR A 19 3.55 2.27 4.18
C TYR A 19 4.75 2.91 3.48
N PHE A 20 4.71 4.24 3.36
CA PHE A 20 5.82 5.03 2.82
C PHE A 20 6.72 5.51 3.97
N PRO A 21 7.99 5.09 4.06
CA PRO A 21 8.90 5.55 5.09
C PRO A 21 9.36 7.00 4.87
N GLU A 22 9.39 7.47 3.61
CA GLU A 22 9.84 8.80 3.22
C GLU A 22 8.97 9.41 2.11
N GLY A 23 9.08 10.74 1.92
CA GLY A 23 8.39 11.45 0.84
C GLY A 23 7.01 12.02 1.19
N PRO A 24 6.22 12.44 0.18
CA PRO A 24 4.98 13.18 0.39
C PRO A 24 3.81 12.33 0.93
N PHE A 25 3.93 11.00 0.86
CA PHE A 25 2.91 10.05 1.30
C PHE A 25 3.24 9.38 2.65
N VAL A 26 4.23 9.90 3.39
CA VAL A 26 4.55 9.39 4.74
C VAL A 26 3.31 9.40 5.62
N GLY A 27 3.09 8.30 6.33
CA GLY A 27 1.94 8.09 7.22
C GLY A 27 0.69 7.56 6.52
N VAL A 28 0.71 7.38 5.19
CA VAL A 28 -0.36 6.69 4.45
C VAL A 28 -0.12 5.18 4.50
N CYS A 29 -1.16 4.43 4.87
CA CYS A 29 -1.20 2.97 4.73
C CYS A 29 -1.96 2.63 3.44
N ALA A 30 -1.41 1.73 2.64
CA ALA A 30 -2.01 1.30 1.39
C ALA A 30 -2.02 -0.23 1.27
N VAL A 31 -2.98 -0.76 0.52
CA VAL A 31 -3.14 -2.19 0.28
C VAL A 31 -2.62 -2.55 -1.10
N VAL A 32 -1.74 -3.54 -1.19
CA VAL A 32 -1.25 -4.08 -2.46
C VAL A 32 -2.40 -4.77 -3.20
N ARG A 33 -2.64 -4.35 -4.44
CA ARG A 33 -3.66 -4.89 -5.33
C ARG A 33 -3.07 -5.87 -6.35
N SER A 34 -1.88 -5.58 -6.84
CA SER A 34 -1.15 -6.45 -7.76
C SER A 34 0.34 -6.13 -7.73
N VAL A 35 1.15 -7.13 -8.09
CA VAL A 35 2.61 -7.06 -8.09
C VAL A 35 3.09 -7.28 -9.52
N ASP A 36 3.91 -6.36 -10.03
CA ASP A 36 4.63 -6.51 -11.28
C ASP A 36 6.13 -6.68 -10.98
N PRO A 37 6.62 -7.93 -10.85
CA PRO A 37 8.02 -8.19 -10.55
C PRO A 37 8.94 -7.87 -11.73
N HIS A 38 8.41 -7.78 -12.96
CA HIS A 38 9.21 -7.45 -14.14
C HIS A 38 9.58 -5.96 -14.16
N ARG A 39 8.68 -5.12 -13.68
CA ARG A 39 8.89 -3.66 -13.58
C ARG A 39 9.32 -3.20 -12.19
N ALA A 40 9.36 -4.10 -11.21
CA ALA A 40 9.57 -3.80 -9.80
C ALA A 40 8.57 -2.76 -9.25
N GLU A 41 7.30 -2.94 -9.62
CA GLU A 41 6.19 -2.03 -9.32
C GLU A 41 5.04 -2.73 -8.60
N LEU A 42 4.35 -2.01 -7.72
CA LEU A 42 3.11 -2.42 -7.05
C LEU A 42 1.97 -1.52 -7.50
N ARG A 43 0.80 -2.10 -7.75
CA ARG A 43 -0.46 -1.35 -7.73
C ARG A 43 -0.98 -1.33 -6.31
N ILE A 44 -1.22 -0.16 -5.74
CA ILE A 44 -1.73 -0.02 -4.38
C ILE A 44 -3.01 0.80 -4.36
N ASP A 45 -3.85 0.53 -3.36
CA ASP A 45 -5.03 1.32 -3.05
C ASP A 45 -4.94 1.85 -1.62
N PHE A 46 -5.24 3.14 -1.40
CA PHE A 46 -5.50 3.66 -0.05
C PHE A 46 -6.78 4.47 -0.03
N SER A 47 -7.38 4.56 1.16
CA SER A 47 -8.56 5.39 1.38
C SER A 47 -8.19 6.58 2.26
N GLU A 48 -8.48 7.78 1.78
CA GLU A 48 -8.56 8.95 2.64
C GLU A 48 -9.80 8.74 3.51
N GLY A 49 -9.63 8.71 4.84
CA GLY A 49 -10.67 8.32 5.81
C GLY A 49 -12.01 9.04 5.64
N LEU A 50 -13.04 8.58 6.38
CA LEU A 50 -14.44 9.05 6.27
C LEU A 50 -14.57 10.53 5.96
N THR A 51 -14.75 10.86 4.68
CA THR A 51 -14.63 12.23 4.20
C THR A 51 -15.96 12.99 4.37
N HIS A 52 -17.09 12.27 4.43
CA HIS A 52 -18.40 12.87 4.61
C HIS A 52 -19.41 11.86 5.15
N ARG A 53 -20.23 12.29 6.12
CA ARG A 53 -21.44 11.57 6.57
C ARG A 53 -22.66 12.39 6.15
N GLU A 54 -23.18 12.13 4.96
CA GLU A 54 -24.45 12.71 4.51
C GLU A 54 -25.56 11.68 4.72
N GLY A 55 -26.53 11.99 5.60
CA GLY A 55 -27.72 11.14 5.77
C GLY A 55 -27.47 9.67 6.12
N ASN A 56 -26.41 9.37 6.89
CA ASN A 56 -25.91 8.01 7.22
C ASN A 56 -25.12 7.26 6.13
N VAL A 57 -24.79 7.89 5.00
CA VAL A 57 -23.88 7.30 4.02
C VAL A 57 -22.44 7.64 4.39
N LEU A 58 -21.61 6.62 4.58
CA LEU A 58 -20.16 6.77 4.75
C LEU A 58 -19.52 6.80 3.37
N CYS A 59 -18.95 7.95 2.99
CA CYS A 59 -18.20 8.10 1.74
C CYS A 59 -16.70 8.16 2.04
N GLU A 60 -15.93 7.26 1.42
CA GLU A 60 -14.47 7.25 1.44
C GLU A 60 -13.93 7.67 0.07
N ARG A 61 -12.84 8.43 0.06
CA ARG A 61 -12.10 8.69 -1.18
C ARG A 61 -11.05 7.62 -1.36
N ARG A 62 -11.27 6.71 -2.31
CA ARG A 62 -10.32 5.66 -2.64
C ARG A 62 -9.38 6.12 -3.75
N HIS A 63 -8.08 6.08 -3.47
CA HIS A 63 -7.00 6.42 -4.39
C HIS A 63 -6.30 5.15 -4.83
N SER A 64 -5.88 5.11 -6.10
CA SER A 64 -5.19 3.96 -6.69
C SER A 64 -4.08 4.44 -7.61
N PHE A 65 -2.85 4.02 -7.35
CA PHE A 65 -1.67 4.41 -8.13
C PHE A 65 -0.59 3.33 -8.03
N THR A 66 0.46 3.52 -8.83
CA THR A 66 1.58 2.58 -8.96
C THR A 66 2.80 3.15 -8.25
N VAL A 67 3.51 2.30 -7.52
CA VAL A 67 4.73 2.65 -6.78
C VAL A 67 5.82 1.63 -7.04
N GLY A 68 7.08 2.03 -6.92
CA GLY A 68 8.23 1.13 -6.95
C GLY A 68 8.41 0.37 -5.64
N PHE A 69 9.03 -0.80 -5.72
CA PHE A 69 9.35 -1.63 -4.53
C PHE A 69 10.20 -0.93 -3.47
N HIS A 70 10.97 0.08 -3.87
CA HIS A 70 11.87 0.83 -2.99
C HIS A 70 11.18 2.02 -2.29
N GLU A 71 9.96 2.37 -2.69
CA GLU A 71 9.24 3.51 -2.13
C GLU A 71 8.42 3.13 -0.89
N VAL A 72 8.23 1.83 -0.63
CA VAL A 72 7.35 1.33 0.41
C VAL A 72 7.96 0.16 1.18
N GLU A 73 7.50 -0.02 2.42
CA GLU A 73 7.86 -1.13 3.28
C GLU A 73 6.59 -1.85 3.76
N LEU A 74 6.71 -3.15 4.08
CA LEU A 74 5.63 -3.93 4.69
C LEU A 74 5.35 -3.46 6.11
N MET A 75 4.06 -3.36 6.46
CA MET A 75 3.61 -2.97 7.80
C MET A 75 3.53 -4.16 8.77
#